data_AF-A0A2R4XIC0-F1
#
_entry.id   AF-A0A2R4XIC0-F1
#
_cell.length_a   1.000
_cell.length_b   1.000
_cell.length_c   1.000
_cell.angle_alpha   90.00
_cell.angle_beta   90.00
_cell.angle_gamma   90.00
#
_symmetry.space_group_name_H-M   'P 1'
#
loop_
_entity.id
_entity.type
_entity.pdbx_description
1 polymer ?
#
loop_
_entity_poly.entity_id
_entity_poly.type
_entity_poly.pdbx_seq_one_letter_code
_entity_poly.pdbx_strand_id
1 'polypeptide(L)' 'MKLEGNLACLPKVGWVKAVVHREIVGKIKTVTISRESTGKYYASILGDDGLPEIEPPTHIERVTGVDLGLKDALVSSAGR' A
#
# COMPACT_ATOMS: atom_id res chain seq x y z
N MET A 1 -1.76 -7.39 14.47
CA MET A 1 -2.20 -8.42 13.51
C MET A 1 -1.00 -9.27 13.14
N LYS A 2 -1.19 -10.58 12.95
CA LYS A 2 -0.14 -11.49 12.44
C LYS A 2 -0.56 -12.03 11.07
N LEU A 3 0.41 -12.29 10.21
CA LEU A 3 0.20 -12.94 8.91
C LEU A 3 1.06 -14.21 8.87
N GLU A 4 0.45 -15.32 8.48
CA GLU A 4 1.12 -16.61 8.27
C GLU A 4 0.59 -17.23 6.98
N GLY A 5 1.34 -17.07 5.88
CA GLY A 5 0.90 -17.48 4.55
C GLY A 5 -0.46 -16.89 4.18
N ASN A 6 -1.48 -17.74 4.13
CA ASN A 6 -2.86 -17.39 3.74
C ASN A 6 -3.76 -17.11 4.96
N LEU A 7 -3.18 -16.87 6.13
CA LEU A 7 -3.90 -16.66 7.38
C LEU A 7 -3.56 -15.29 7.96
N ALA A 8 -4.59 -14.59 8.44
CA ALA A 8 -4.49 -13.32 9.13
C ALA A 8 -5.08 -13.45 10.53
N CYS A 9 -4.32 -13.07 11.56
CA CYS A 9 -4.80 -13.01 12.94
C CYS A 9 -5.23 -11.58 13.29
N LEU A 10 -6.55 -11.38 13.42
CA LEU A 10 -7.16 -10.11 13.80
C LEU A 10 -7.36 -10.05 15.33
N PRO A 11 -7.17 -8.89 15.98
CA PRO A 11 -7.17 -8.80 17.45
C PRO A 11 -8.44 -9.32 18.15
N LYS A 12 -9.61 -9.17 17.54
CA LYS A 12 -10.91 -9.56 18.12
C LYS A 12 -11.58 -10.75 17.44
N VAL A 13 -11.09 -11.15 16.26
CA VAL A 13 -11.70 -12.22 15.45
C VAL A 13 -10.84 -13.48 15.48
N GLY A 14 -9.54 -13.35 15.75
CA GLY A 14 -8.59 -14.44 15.68
C GLY A 14 -8.14 -14.72 14.25
N TRP A 15 -7.77 -15.98 13.99
CA TRP A 15 -7.25 -16.42 12.69
C TRP A 15 -8.36 -16.54 11.64
N VAL A 16 -8.19 -15.84 10.53
CA VAL A 16 -9.08 -15.89 9.37
C VAL A 16 -8.27 -16.17 8.12
N LYS A 17 -8.86 -16.86 7.13
CA LYS A 17 -8.24 -17.02 5.82
C LYS A 17 -8.22 -15.67 5.10
N ALA A 18 -7.07 -15.33 4.53
CA ALA A 18 -6.85 -14.10 3.78
C ALA A 18 -6.03 -14.42 2.53
N VAL A 19 -6.33 -13.73 1.43
CA VAL A 19 -5.48 -13.74 0.24
C VAL A 19 -4.45 -12.64 0.42
N VAL A 20 -3.20 -13.02 0.63
CA VAL A 20 -2.08 -12.10 0.78
C VAL A 20 -1.35 -12.04 -0.56
N HIS A 21 -1.54 -10.96 -1.31
CA HIS A 21 -0.97 -10.82 -2.65
C HIS A 21 0.45 -10.27 -2.66
N ARG A 22 0.89 -9.66 -1.55
CA ARG A 22 2.24 -9.13 -1.37
C ARG A 22 2.74 -9.44 0.03
N GLU A 23 4.02 -9.76 0.14
CA GLU A 23 4.67 -9.79 1.46
C GLU A 23 4.68 -8.38 2.06
N ILE A 24 4.48 -8.30 3.37
CA ILE A 24 4.58 -7.04 4.10
C ILE A 24 5.95 -6.99 4.74
N VAL A 25 6.76 -6.06 4.25
CA VAL A 25 8.09 -5.79 4.80
C VAL A 25 7.93 -4.93 6.06
N GLY A 26 8.68 -5.30 7.10
CA GLY A 26 8.74 -4.53 8.34
C GLY A 26 7.58 -4.75 9.32
N LYS A 27 7.33 -3.76 10.19
CA LYS A 27 6.38 -3.88 11.31
C LYS A 27 5.00 -3.39 10.93
N ILE A 28 3.99 -4.23 11.11
CA ILE A 28 2.58 -3.82 10.93
C ILE A 28 2.20 -2.82 12.03
N LYS A 29 1.83 -1.60 11.65
CA LYS A 29 1.30 -0.56 12.56
C LYS A 29 -0.21 -0.69 12.71
N THR A 30 -0.93 -0.57 11.60
CA THR A 30 -2.40 -0.46 11.60
C THR A 30 -3.00 -1.35 10.54
N VAL A 31 -4.19 -1.87 10.82
CA VAL A 31 -4.98 -2.62 9.85
C VAL A 31 -6.40 -2.09 9.85
N THR A 32 -6.88 -1.74 8.67
CA THR A 32 -8.25 -1.30 8.44
C THR A 32 -8.99 -2.39 7.69
N ILE A 33 -10.10 -2.87 8.27
CA ILE A 33 -10.99 -3.83 7.62
C ILE A 33 -12.15 -3.06 7.01
N SER A 34 -12.35 -3.22 5.71
CA SER A 34 -13.49 -2.68 4.98
C SER A 34 -14.37 -3.82 4.47
N ARG A 35 -15.66 -3.52 4.31
CA ARG A 35 -16.64 -4.43 3.72
C ARG A 35 -17.33 -3.70 2.58
N GLU A 36 -17.35 -4.31 1.40
CA GLU A 36 -18.10 -3.79 0.26
C GLU A 36 -19.56 -4.26 0.29
N SER A 37 -20.42 -3.60 -0.50
CA SER A 37 -21.85 -3.92 -0.62
C SER A 37 -22.11 -5.36 -1.08
N THR A 38 -21.17 -5.97 -1.81
CA THR A 38 -21.20 -7.38 -2.22
C THR A 38 -20.93 -8.37 -1.08
N GLY A 39 -20.60 -7.87 0.12
CA GLY A 39 -20.26 -8.68 1.28
C GLY A 39 -18.79 -9.11 1.35
N LYS A 40 -17.96 -8.74 0.37
CA LYS A 40 -16.51 -9.00 0.38
C LYS A 40 -15.82 -8.15 1.44
N TYR A 41 -14.86 -8.75 2.13
CA TYR A 41 -14.01 -8.09 3.12
C TYR A 41 -12.62 -7.88 2.56
N TYR A 42 -12.03 -6.71 2.83
CA TYR A 42 -10.67 -6.37 2.48
C TYR A 42 -9.91 -5.86 3.69
N ALA A 43 -8.61 -6.08 3.71
CA ALA A 43 -7.72 -5.61 4.76
C ALA A 43 -6.66 -4.69 4.15
N SER A 44 -6.67 -3.42 4.54
CA SER A 44 -5.61 -2.47 4.23
C SER A 44 -4.62 -2.46 5.39
N ILE A 45 -3.37 -2.80 5.11
CA ILE A 45 -2.34 -2.97 6.13
C ILE A 45 -1.29 -1.89 5.94
N LEU A 46 -1.08 -1.09 6.98
CA LEU A 46 -0.01 -0.11 7.06
C LEU A 46 1.20 -0.74 7.73
N GLY A 47 2.26 -0.94 6.95
CA GLY A 47 3.57 -1.40 7.41
C GLY A 47 4.56 -0.25 7.55
N ASP A 48 5.51 -0.42 8.45
CA ASP A 48 6.70 0.41 8.61
C ASP A 48 7.91 -0.44 8.25
N ASP A 49 8.59 -0.10 7.16
CA ASP A 49 9.72 -0.86 6.62
C ASP A 49 11.03 -0.63 7.39
N GLY A 50 11.04 0.30 8.37
CA GLY A 50 12.20 0.63 9.17
C GLY A 50 13.31 1.35 8.40
N LEU A 51 13.04 1.77 7.16
CA LEU A 51 13.96 2.62 6.42
C LEU A 51 13.92 4.04 7.02
N PRO A 52 15.06 4.76 7.00
CA PRO A 52 15.06 6.15 7.43
C PRO A 52 14.09 6.96 6.57
N GLU A 53 13.45 7.95 7.18
CA GLU A 53 12.67 8.92 6.41
C GLU A 53 13.58 9.55 5.35
N ILE A 54 13.09 9.59 4.11
CA ILE A 54 13.82 10.21 3.01
C ILE A 54 13.90 11.70 3.30
N GLU A 55 15.12 12.20 3.49
CA GLU A 55 15.33 13.64 3.63
C GLU A 55 14.93 14.35 2.33
N PRO A 56 14.24 15.49 2.41
CA PRO A 56 13.88 16.24 1.23
C PRO A 56 15.16 16.65 0.48
N PRO A 57 15.17 16.60 -0.86
CA PRO A 57 16.34 17.00 -1.63
C PRO A 57 16.64 18.48 -1.36
N THR A 58 17.91 18.77 -1.05
CA THR A 58 18.38 20.14 -0.80
C THR A 58 18.46 20.99 -2.08
N HIS A 59 18.54 20.34 -3.23
CA HIS A 59 18.56 20.97 -4.54
C HIS A 59 17.74 20.15 -5.55
N ILE A 60 16.97 20.83 -6.40
CA ILE A 60 16.18 20.22 -7.47
C ILE A 60 16.77 20.67 -8.80
N GLU A 61 17.44 19.77 -9.51
CA GLU A 61 18.06 20.06 -10.81
C GLU A 61 17.04 20.10 -11.95
N ARG A 62 15.96 19.32 -11.84
CA ARG A 62 14.95 19.18 -12.89
C ARG A 62 13.57 18.90 -12.31
N VAL A 63 12.58 19.63 -12.79
CA VAL A 63 11.16 19.38 -12.50
C VAL A 63 10.55 18.66 -13.70
N THR A 64 9.79 17.60 -13.45
CA THR A 64 9.05 16.87 -14.50
C THR A 64 7.61 16.74 -14.06
N GLY A 65 6.69 17.30 -14.83
CA GLY A 65 5.25 17.08 -14.62
C GLY A 65 4.87 15.72 -15.18
N VAL A 66 4.11 14.93 -14.44
CA VAL A 66 3.55 13.65 -14.89
C VAL A 66 2.04 13.78 -14.80
N ASP A 67 1.36 13.64 -15.93
CA ASP A 67 -0.09 13.58 -16.03
C ASP A 67 -0.54 12.17 -16.39
N LEU A 68 -1.64 11.71 -15.78
CA LEU A 68 -2.21 10.39 -15.99
C LEU A 68 -3.64 10.56 -16.51
N GLY A 69 -3.78 10.59 -17.84
CA GLY A 69 -5.06 10.69 -18.51
C GLY A 69 -5.71 9.32 -18.70
N LEU A 70 -7.05 9.27 -18.75
CA LEU A 70 -7.78 8.04 -19.09
C LEU A 70 -7.51 7.56 -20.53
N LYS A 71 -7.04 8.45 -21.41
CA LYS A 71 -6.67 8.15 -22.80
C LYS A 71 -5.17 7.86 -22.96
N ASP A 72 -4.33 8.57 -22.21
CA ASP A 72 -2.89 8.48 -22.28
C ASP A 72 -2.36 8.12 -20.89
N ALA A 73 -1.90 6.87 -20.76
CA ALA A 73 -1.63 6.24 -19.47
C ALA A 73 -0.48 6.88 -18.68
N LEU A 74 0.41 7.63 -19.33
CA LEU A 74 1.42 8.47 -18.69
C LEU A 74 1.95 9.48 -19.70
N VAL A 75 1.80 10.77 -19.43
CA VAL A 75 2.38 11.85 -20.24
C VAL A 75 3.22 12.74 -19.36
N SER A 76 4.50 12.82 -19.66
CA SER A 76 5.43 13.74 -19.02
C SER A 76 5.42 15.11 -19.70
N SER A 77 5.87 16.17 -19.00
CA SER A 77 6.05 17.51 -19.57
C SER A 77 7.05 17.58 -20.74
N ALA A 78 7.77 16.48 -20.99
CA ALA A 78 8.61 16.28 -22.18
C ALA A 78 7.83 15.72 -23.39
N GLY A 79 6.52 15.51 -23.28
CA GLY A 79 5.65 14.98 -24.34
C GLY A 79 5.80 13.48 -24.60
N ARG A 80 6.34 12.72 -23.63
CA ARG A 80 6.46 11.25 -23.68
C ARG A 80 5.70 10.60 -22.55
#